data_AF-A0A1V6BX62-F1
#
_entry.id   AF-A0A1V6BX62-F1
#
_cell.length_a   1.000
_cell.length_b   1.000
_cell.length_c   1.000
_cell.angle_alpha   90.00
_cell.angle_beta   90.00
_cell.angle_gamma   90.00
#
_symmetry.space_group_name_H-M   'P 1'
#
loop_
_entity.id
_entity.type
_entity.pdbx_description
1 polymer ?
#
loop_
_entity_poly.entity_id
_entity_poly.type
_entity_poly.pdbx_seq_one_letter_code
_entity_poly.pdbx_strand_id
1 'polypeptide(L)'
;MKIEIDKIYEGWRNNLFPPEKLKKVIGYVSRRRRYICDGCEHNSKFHKTFRPDIHCMLCGCTLSAKTKCLSCECPATPSKWRAVVSEKEEEEMTDEKK
;
A
#
# COMPACT_ATOMS: atom_id res chain seq x y z
N MET A 1 9.94 -9.56 14.16
CA MET A 1 9.03 -8.97 13.15
C MET A 1 9.10 -7.46 13.33
N LYS A 2 9.75 -6.72 12.44
CA LYS A 2 9.88 -5.26 12.53
C LYS A 2 8.59 -4.65 11.95
N ILE A 3 7.79 -4.00 12.78
CA ILE A 3 6.58 -3.31 12.33
C ILE A 3 7.04 -1.97 11.75
N GLU A 4 6.92 -1.81 10.43
CA GLU A 4 7.26 -0.56 9.74
C GLU A 4 6.07 0.40 9.87
N ILE A 5 5.98 1.04 11.04
CA ILE A 5 4.86 1.92 11.42
C ILE A 5 4.68 3.05 10.40
N ASP A 6 5.77 3.59 9.87
CA ASP A 6 5.76 4.70 8.92
C ASP A 6 5.09 4.32 7.59
N LYS A 7 5.34 3.09 7.11
CA LYS A 7 4.66 2.54 5.92
C LYS A 7 3.17 2.32 6.13
N ILE A 8 2.78 1.97 7.35
CA ILE A 8 1.36 1.85 7.71
C ILE A 8 0.74 3.25 7.67
N TYR A 9 1.41 4.25 8.25
CA TYR A 9 0.96 5.64 8.28
C TYR A 9 0.75 6.21 6.88
N GLU A 10 1.76 6.17 6.01
CA GLU A 10 1.67 6.75 4.66
C GLU A 10 0.61 6.06 3.79
N GLY A 11 0.50 4.73 3.89
CA GLY A 11 -0.55 3.99 3.18
C GLY A 11 -1.96 4.43 3.58
N TRP A 12 -2.21 4.66 4.87
CA TRP A 12 -3.51 5.12 5.37
C TRP A 12 -3.76 6.60 5.07
N ARG A 13 -2.74 7.46 5.20
CA ARG A 13 -2.80 8.86 4.78
C ARG A 13 -3.21 8.96 3.32
N ASN A 14 -2.48 8.31 2.43
CA ASN A 14 -2.77 8.31 1.00
C ASN A 14 -4.14 7.69 0.67
N ASN A 15 -4.65 6.80 1.53
CA ASN A 15 -5.97 6.20 1.36
C ASN A 15 -7.11 7.17 1.68
N LEU A 16 -6.97 7.99 2.72
CA LEU A 16 -8.02 8.88 3.22
C LEU A 16 -7.88 10.32 2.68
N PHE A 17 -6.64 10.84 2.67
CA PHE A 17 -6.30 12.23 2.34
C PHE A 17 -5.03 12.29 1.48
N PRO A 18 -5.05 11.79 0.23
CA PRO A 18 -3.90 11.86 -0.66
C PRO A 18 -3.53 13.33 -0.95
N PRO A 19 -2.25 13.73 -0.88
CA PRO A 19 -1.82 15.07 -1.28
C PRO A 19 -2.22 15.38 -2.72
N GLU A 20 -2.72 16.58 -2.99
CA GLU A 20 -3.32 16.90 -4.29
C GLU A 20 -2.32 16.75 -5.45
N LYS A 21 -1.05 17.12 -5.21
CA LYS A 21 0.06 16.93 -6.17
C LYS A 21 0.32 15.47 -6.52
N LEU A 22 0.10 14.55 -5.57
CA LEU A 22 0.41 13.12 -5.72
C LEU A 22 -0.80 12.26 -6.06
N LYS A 23 -2.01 12.79 -5.91
CA LYS A 23 -3.29 12.08 -6.07
C LYS A 23 -3.40 11.27 -7.36
N LYS A 24 -2.94 11.83 -8.48
CA LYS A 24 -2.92 11.14 -9.80
C LYS A 24 -1.96 9.94 -9.79
N VAL A 25 -0.75 10.12 -9.27
CA VAL A 25 0.29 9.08 -9.20
C VAL A 25 -0.13 7.98 -8.23
N ILE A 26 -0.57 8.34 -7.02
CA ILE A 26 -1.10 7.40 -6.02
C ILE A 26 -2.24 6.57 -6.61
N GLY A 27 -3.19 7.21 -7.31
CA GLY A 27 -4.31 6.53 -7.95
C GLY A 27 -3.85 5.53 -9.02
N TYR A 28 -2.89 5.92 -9.88
CA TYR A 28 -2.34 5.04 -10.90
C TYR A 28 -1.60 3.83 -10.31
N VAL A 29 -0.70 4.07 -9.35
CA VAL A 29 0.08 3.03 -8.67
C VAL A 29 -0.85 2.06 -7.92
N SER A 30 -1.82 2.60 -7.19
CA SER A 30 -2.79 1.80 -6.46
C SER A 30 -3.62 0.92 -7.39
N ARG A 31 -4.14 1.43 -8.52
CA ARG A 31 -4.88 0.60 -9.48
C ARG A 31 -4.06 -0.56 -10.02
N ARG A 32 -2.80 -0.32 -10.42
CA ARG A 32 -1.91 -1.38 -10.92
C ARG A 32 -1.63 -2.44 -9.85
N ARG A 33 -1.28 -2.01 -8.63
CA ARG A 33 -1.02 -2.92 -7.51
C ARG A 33 -2.30 -3.68 -7.11
N ARG A 34 -3.46 -3.03 -7.17
CA ARG A 34 -4.75 -3.69 -6.91
C ARG A 34 -5.07 -4.75 -7.92
N TYR A 35 -4.90 -4.47 -9.21
CA TYR A 35 -5.10 -5.46 -10.27
C TYR A 35 -4.30 -6.74 -9.99
N ILE A 36 -3.03 -6.61 -9.59
CA ILE A 36 -2.18 -7.74 -9.19
C ILE A 36 -2.73 -8.43 -7.93
N CYS A 37 -3.04 -7.67 -6.89
CA CYS A 37 -3.56 -8.23 -5.63
C CYS A 37 -4.93 -8.90 -5.81
N ASP A 38 -5.76 -8.46 -6.75
CA ASP A 38 -7.10 -8.98 -6.96
C ASP A 38 -7.09 -10.35 -7.64
N GLY A 39 -5.99 -10.73 -8.30
CA GLY A 39 -5.73 -12.10 -8.78
C GLY A 39 -4.80 -12.92 -7.88
N CYS A 40 -4.35 -12.36 -6.74
CA CYS A 40 -3.36 -13.01 -5.89
C CYS A 40 -3.99 -14.03 -4.94
N GLU A 41 -3.38 -15.21 -4.83
CA GLU A 41 -3.80 -16.28 -3.91
C GLU A 41 -3.86 -15.85 -2.43
N HIS A 42 -3.06 -14.85 -2.05
CA HIS A 42 -3.02 -14.31 -0.68
C HIS A 42 -4.03 -13.19 -0.45
N ASN A 43 -4.94 -12.91 -1.38
CA ASN A 43 -5.98 -11.91 -1.14
C ASN A 43 -7.06 -12.49 -0.24
N SER A 44 -7.31 -11.87 0.91
CA SER A 44 -8.29 -12.36 1.90
C SER A 44 -9.70 -12.52 1.35
N LYS A 45 -10.05 -11.87 0.22
CA LYS A 45 -11.36 -12.06 -0.42
C LYS A 45 -11.61 -13.52 -0.87
N PHE A 46 -10.55 -14.31 -1.03
CA PHE A 46 -10.62 -15.73 -1.39
C PHE A 46 -10.56 -16.66 -0.16
N HIS A 47 -10.51 -16.11 1.05
CA HIS A 47 -10.33 -16.86 2.29
C HIS A 47 -11.38 -16.46 3.32
N LYS A 48 -11.70 -17.37 4.24
CA LYS A 48 -12.55 -17.05 5.38
C LYS A 48 -11.71 -16.33 6.44
N THR A 49 -12.01 -15.05 6.70
CA THR A 49 -11.29 -14.25 7.71
C THR A 49 -12.26 -13.53 8.63
N PHE A 50 -11.86 -13.29 9.89
CA PHE A 50 -12.67 -12.52 10.86
C PHE A 50 -12.65 -11.01 10.62
N ARG A 51 -11.69 -10.52 9.82
CA ARG A 51 -11.53 -9.11 9.55
C ARG A 51 -12.53 -8.63 8.50
N PRO A 52 -13.15 -7.44 8.70
CA PRO A 52 -14.12 -6.91 7.75
C PRO A 52 -13.46 -6.32 6.49
N ASP A 53 -12.15 -6.07 6.50
CA ASP A 53 -11.42 -5.44 5.41
C ASP A 53 -10.68 -6.44 4.52
N ILE A 54 -10.52 -6.08 3.23
CA ILE A 54 -9.72 -6.86 2.27
C ILE A 54 -8.24 -6.63 2.53
N HIS A 55 -7.52 -7.70 2.88
CA HIS A 55 -6.13 -7.66 3.30
C HIS A 55 -5.29 -8.76 2.65
N CYS A 56 -3.97 -8.64 2.80
CA CYS A 56 -3.05 -9.68 2.36
C CYS A 56 -2.93 -10.75 3.46
N MET A 57 -3.20 -12.00 3.13
CA MET A 57 -3.00 -13.15 4.02
C MET A 57 -1.52 -13.43 4.31
N LEU A 58 -0.60 -12.93 3.47
CA LEU A 58 0.85 -13.09 3.68
C LEU A 58 1.41 -12.06 4.67
N CYS A 59 0.96 -10.80 4.62
CA CYS A 59 1.57 -9.72 5.41
C CYS A 59 0.58 -8.94 6.29
N GLY A 60 -0.68 -9.34 6.32
CA GLY A 60 -1.73 -8.73 7.15
C GLY A 60 -2.17 -7.31 6.75
N CYS A 61 -1.46 -6.60 5.88
CA CYS A 61 -1.80 -5.23 5.56
C CYS A 61 -3.16 -5.12 4.84
N THR A 62 -3.98 -4.15 5.24
CA THR A 62 -5.17 -3.73 4.51
C THR A 62 -4.77 -3.27 3.11
N LEU A 63 -5.30 -3.92 2.09
CA LEU A 63 -4.78 -3.73 0.73
C LEU A 63 -5.19 -2.38 0.13
N SER A 64 -6.25 -1.70 0.62
CA SER A 64 -6.61 -0.34 0.18
C SER A 64 -5.54 0.69 0.58
N ALA A 65 -4.95 0.55 1.77
CA ALA A 65 -3.86 1.39 2.26
C ALA A 65 -2.52 1.00 1.65
N LYS A 66 -2.12 -0.28 1.75
CA LYS A 66 -0.80 -0.74 1.30
C LYS A 66 -0.51 -0.46 -0.18
N THR A 67 -1.53 -0.53 -1.03
CA THR A 67 -1.32 -0.27 -2.46
C THR A 67 -1.20 1.21 -2.81
N LYS A 68 -1.51 2.11 -1.88
CA LYS A 68 -1.35 3.57 -2.01
C LYS A 68 -0.08 4.11 -1.34
N CYS A 69 0.60 3.34 -0.49
CA CYS A 69 1.92 3.64 0.06
C CYS A 69 2.99 3.48 -1.04
N LEU A 70 3.60 4.56 -1.51
CA LEU A 70 4.49 4.58 -2.67
C LEU A 70 5.81 3.86 -2.38
N SER A 71 6.33 3.98 -1.15
CA SER A 71 7.53 3.34 -0.61
C SER A 71 7.35 1.87 -0.19
N CYS A 72 6.12 1.39 -0.14
CA CYS A 72 5.83 0.00 0.18
C CYS A 72 6.15 -0.94 -1.00
N GLU A 73 6.40 -2.21 -0.70
CA GLU A 73 6.48 -3.28 -1.70
C GLU A 73 5.70 -4.55 -1.31
N CYS A 74 5.50 -5.45 -2.28
CA CYS A 74 4.95 -6.77 -2.04
C CYS A 74 6.02 -7.65 -1.35
N PRO A 75 5.71 -8.29 -0.21
CA PRO A 75 6.67 -9.10 0.54
C PRO A 75 6.75 -10.55 0.02
N ALA A 76 6.06 -10.88 -1.07
CA ALA A 76 6.19 -12.19 -1.69
C ALA A 76 7.61 -12.41 -2.24
N THR A 77 8.02 -13.67 -2.35
CA THR A 77 9.30 -14.08 -2.93
C THR A 77 9.03 -15.03 -4.12
N PRO A 78 9.17 -14.56 -5.38
CA PRO A 78 9.57 -13.23 -5.80
C PRO A 78 8.49 -12.16 -5.56
N SER A 79 8.92 -10.90 -5.44
CA SER A 79 8.01 -9.78 -5.20
C SER A 79 7.11 -9.56 -6.43
N LYS A 80 5.80 -9.48 -6.20
CA LYS A 80 4.80 -9.26 -7.27
C LYS A 80 4.73 -7.78 -7.71
N TRP A 81 5.23 -6.84 -6.90
CA TRP A 81 5.36 -5.41 -7.23
C TRP A 81 6.31 -4.71 -6.24
N ARG A 82 7.04 -3.70 -6.73
CA ARG A 82 8.08 -2.98 -5.97
C ARG A 82 7.64 -1.59 -5.50
N ALA A 83 8.41 -1.03 -4.56
CA ALA A 83 8.35 0.37 -4.20
C ALA A 83 8.66 1.26 -5.40
N VAL A 84 8.00 2.41 -5.50
CA VAL A 84 8.24 3.38 -6.59
C VAL A 84 9.15 4.52 -6.17
N VAL A 85 9.28 4.74 -4.86
CA VAL A 85 10.16 5.72 -4.21
C VAL A 85 10.69 5.07 -2.92
N SER A 86 11.73 5.65 -2.32
CA SER A 86 12.16 5.33 -0.96
C SER A 86 11.21 5.96 0.07
N GLU A 87 11.29 5.49 1.33
CA GLU A 87 10.51 6.06 2.44
C GLU A 87 10.77 7.56 2.60
N LYS A 88 12.05 7.96 2.61
CA LYS A 88 12.47 9.35 2.70
C LYS A 88 11.92 10.23 1.57
N GLU A 89 11.94 9.72 0.34
CA GLU A 89 11.37 10.46 -0.80
C GLU A 89 9.85 10.61 -0.68
N GLU A 90 9.13 9.60 -0.18
CA GLU A 90 7.69 9.71 0.04
C GLU A 90 7.37 10.75 1.12
N GLU A 91 8.10 10.75 2.24
CA GLU A 91 7.98 11.75 3.30
C GLU A 91 8.22 13.18 2.76
N GLU A 92 9.30 13.39 2.01
CA GLU A 92 9.63 14.70 1.42
C GLU A 92 8.56 15.17 0.42
N MET A 93 7.87 14.25 -0.26
CA MET A 93 6.78 14.58 -1.20
C MET A 93 5.45 14.87 -0.49
N THR A 94 5.22 14.33 0.72
CA THR A 94 3.96 14.46 1.48
C THR A 94 4.01 15.57 2.54
N ASP A 95 5.21 15.98 2.95
CA ASP A 95 5.44 17.15 3.80
C ASP A 95 5.31 18.45 2.99
N GLU A 96 4.06 18.89 2.84
CA GLU A 96 3.77 20.26 2.50
C GLU A 96 4.23 21.15 3.68
N LYS A 97 5.43 21.74 3.58
CA LYS A 97 5.79 22.89 4.41
C LYS A 97 4.71 23.95 4.22
N LYS A 98 3.80 24.05 5.20
CA LYS A 98 2.89 25.17 5.39
C LYS A 98 3.68 26.44 5.66
#